data_AF-S4R9N6-F1
#
_entry.id   AF-S4R9N6-F1
#
_cell.length_a   1.000
_cell.length_b   1.000
_cell.length_c   1.000
_cell.angle_alpha   90.00
_cell.angle_beta   90.00
_cell.angle_gamma   90.00
#
_symmetry.space_group_name_H-M   'P 1'
#
loop_
_entity.id
_entity.type
_entity.pdbx_description
1 polymer ?
#
loop_
_entity_poly.entity_id
_entity_poly.type
_entity_poly.pdbx_seq_one_letter_code
_entity_poly.pdbx_strand_id
1 'polypeptide(L)'
;CVQVTSGGTESILMACKAYRDMALARGVTQPEIVAPESCHAAFNKAAHYFGMTLRHVPLDPRTMQVDIRAMRRAIGKNTAMLVGSAPQFPHGIIDPIEKISALGVVAGVPVHVDACLGGFLIVFMDAAGFPLPPFDFRLPGVTSISADTHKYGNAPKGSSVVLYSSKRIRHFQYFVAP
;
A
#
# COMPACT_ATOMS: atom_id res chain seq x y z
N CYS A 1 10.85 7.17 6.92
CA CYS A 1 11.43 8.20 6.02
C CYS A 1 10.39 8.56 4.95
N VAL A 2 10.47 9.75 4.34
CA VAL A 2 9.38 10.29 3.49
C VAL A 2 9.92 10.87 2.19
N GLN A 3 9.08 10.93 1.16
CA GLN A 3 9.27 11.72 -0.05
C GLN A 3 7.92 12.35 -0.46
N VAL A 4 7.95 13.62 -0.85
CA VAL A 4 6.78 14.32 -1.42
C VAL A 4 6.61 13.88 -2.88
N THR A 5 5.37 13.69 -3.30
CA THR A 5 4.98 13.39 -4.68
C THR A 5 3.89 14.36 -5.15
N SER A 6 3.60 14.36 -6.45
CA SER A 6 2.55 15.20 -7.06
C SER A 6 1.12 14.78 -6.68
N GLY A 7 0.95 13.59 -6.11
CA GLY A 7 -0.36 13.05 -5.74
C GLY A 7 -0.31 11.58 -5.38
N GLY A 8 -1.44 11.06 -4.89
CA GLY A 8 -1.56 9.67 -4.43
C GLY A 8 -1.25 8.64 -5.50
N THR A 9 -1.58 8.92 -6.76
CA THR A 9 -1.20 8.05 -7.88
C THR A 9 0.31 7.91 -7.99
N GLU A 10 1.07 9.00 -7.93
CA GLU A 10 2.53 8.91 -7.97
C GLU A 10 3.08 8.22 -6.71
N SER A 11 2.51 8.47 -5.53
CA SER A 11 2.90 7.77 -4.30
C SER A 11 2.74 6.24 -4.41
N ILE A 12 1.61 5.77 -4.96
CA ILE A 12 1.37 4.35 -5.23
C ILE A 12 2.37 3.81 -6.27
N LEU A 13 2.56 4.53 -7.38
CA LEU A 13 3.50 4.13 -8.43
C LEU A 13 4.93 3.99 -7.87
N MET A 14 5.37 4.93 -7.04
CA MET A 14 6.69 4.91 -6.43
C MET A 14 6.87 3.75 -5.47
N ALA A 15 5.86 3.44 -4.65
CA ALA A 15 5.90 2.26 -3.79
C ALA A 15 5.97 0.96 -4.61
N CYS A 16 5.13 0.81 -5.64
CA CYS A 16 5.14 -0.36 -6.52
C CYS A 16 6.50 -0.54 -7.23
N LYS A 17 7.09 0.52 -7.79
CA LYS A 17 8.43 0.49 -8.39
C LYS A 17 9.48 0.04 -7.37
N ALA A 18 9.47 0.62 -6.17
CA ALA A 18 10.45 0.27 -5.14
C ALA A 18 10.37 -1.22 -4.76
N TYR A 19 9.16 -1.75 -4.59
CA TYR A 19 8.97 -3.17 -4.26
C TYR A 19 9.26 -4.12 -5.42
N ARG A 20 8.96 -3.70 -6.66
CA ARG A 20 9.43 -4.42 -7.85
C ARG A 20 10.94 -4.54 -7.84
N ASP A 21 11.67 -3.43 -7.73
CA ASP A 21 13.14 -3.45 -7.82
C ASP A 21 13.77 -4.22 -6.66
N MET A 22 13.17 -4.14 -5.46
CA MET A 22 13.56 -4.96 -4.32
C MET A 22 13.32 -6.46 -4.56
N ALA A 23 12.23 -6.83 -5.23
CA ALA A 23 11.94 -8.21 -5.60
C ALA A 23 12.91 -8.72 -6.69
N LEU A 24 13.19 -7.90 -7.71
CA LEU A 24 14.18 -8.20 -8.75
C LEU A 24 15.56 -8.45 -8.15
N ALA A 25 15.99 -7.60 -7.20
CA ALA A 25 17.27 -7.76 -6.49
C ALA A 25 17.34 -9.05 -5.65
N ARG A 26 16.19 -9.66 -5.33
CA ARG A 26 16.07 -10.98 -4.66
C ARG A 26 15.96 -12.15 -5.65
N GLY A 27 15.99 -11.89 -6.95
CA GLY A 27 15.90 -12.92 -8.00
C GLY A 27 14.48 -13.23 -8.49
N VAL A 28 13.45 -12.46 -8.11
CA VAL A 28 12.11 -12.59 -8.69
C VAL A 28 12.14 -12.06 -10.12
N THR A 29 11.65 -12.82 -11.10
CA THR A 29 11.67 -12.41 -12.53
C THR A 29 10.34 -11.83 -13.02
N GLN A 30 9.22 -12.17 -12.39
CA GLN A 30 7.89 -11.66 -12.72
C GLN A 30 7.18 -11.17 -11.46
N PRO A 31 7.50 -9.97 -10.96
CA PRO A 31 6.96 -9.44 -9.71
C PRO A 31 5.43 -9.33 -9.70
N GLU A 32 4.79 -9.75 -8.60
CA GLU A 32 3.33 -9.70 -8.44
C GLU A 32 2.91 -8.74 -7.32
N ILE A 33 1.85 -7.97 -7.56
CA ILE A 33 1.14 -7.17 -6.56
C ILE A 33 -0.08 -7.99 -6.13
N VAL A 34 -0.22 -8.30 -4.84
CA VAL A 34 -1.44 -8.93 -4.31
C VAL A 34 -2.26 -7.87 -3.59
N ALA A 35 -3.44 -7.54 -4.15
CA ALA A 35 -4.26 -6.43 -3.67
C ALA A 35 -5.76 -6.77 -3.69
N PRO A 36 -6.58 -6.16 -2.83
CA PRO A 36 -8.03 -6.29 -2.89
C PRO A 36 -8.61 -5.82 -4.24
N GLU A 37 -9.76 -6.34 -4.65
CA GLU A 37 -10.53 -5.83 -5.79
C GLU A 37 -10.90 -4.33 -5.65
N SER A 38 -11.05 -3.85 -4.42
CA SER A 38 -11.33 -2.45 -4.09
C SER A 38 -10.12 -1.51 -4.15
N CYS A 39 -8.91 -2.03 -4.38
CA CYS A 39 -7.70 -1.21 -4.40
C CYS A 39 -7.80 -0.11 -5.47
N HIS A 40 -7.11 1.02 -5.24
CA HIS A 40 -7.17 2.14 -6.16
C HIS A 40 -6.68 1.74 -7.58
N ALA A 41 -7.30 2.28 -8.64
CA ALA A 41 -6.92 1.97 -10.02
C ALA A 41 -5.45 2.29 -10.37
N ALA A 42 -4.76 3.08 -9.54
CA ALA A 42 -3.31 3.31 -9.67
C ALA A 42 -2.48 2.02 -9.53
N PHE A 43 -2.95 0.99 -8.82
CA PHE A 43 -2.26 -0.31 -8.79
C PHE A 43 -2.32 -1.03 -10.15
N ASN A 44 -3.44 -0.93 -10.86
CA ASN A 44 -3.54 -1.42 -12.25
C ASN A 44 -2.58 -0.67 -13.17
N LYS A 45 -2.51 0.67 -13.02
CA LYS A 45 -1.57 1.51 -13.76
C LYS A 45 -0.11 1.13 -13.45
N ALA A 46 0.21 0.90 -12.18
CA ALA A 46 1.54 0.45 -11.75
C ALA A 46 1.92 -0.90 -12.37
N ALA A 47 1.00 -1.86 -12.31
CA ALA A 47 1.19 -3.18 -12.91
C ALA A 47 1.51 -3.08 -14.40
N HIS A 48 0.72 -2.29 -15.13
CA HIS A 48 0.96 -2.05 -16.55
C HIS A 48 2.30 -1.33 -16.83
N TYR A 49 2.57 -0.21 -16.16
CA TYR A 49 3.77 0.60 -16.41
C TYR A 49 5.07 -0.11 -16.03
N PHE A 50 5.05 -0.93 -14.99
CA PHE A 50 6.26 -1.52 -14.41
C PHE A 50 6.43 -3.00 -14.73
N GLY A 51 5.55 -3.59 -15.56
CA GLY A 51 5.62 -5.00 -15.94
C GLY A 51 5.38 -5.94 -14.77
N MET A 52 4.48 -5.59 -13.86
CA MET A 52 4.08 -6.44 -12.73
C MET A 52 2.74 -7.09 -13.01
N THR A 53 2.47 -8.23 -12.39
CA THR A 53 1.13 -8.86 -12.44
C THR A 53 0.33 -8.43 -11.22
N LEU A 54 -0.88 -7.88 -11.42
CA LEU A 54 -1.81 -7.59 -10.33
C LEU A 54 -2.74 -8.77 -10.08
N ARG A 55 -2.65 -9.34 -8.87
CA ARG A 55 -3.52 -10.42 -8.38
C ARG A 55 -4.61 -9.80 -7.51
N HIS A 56 -5.80 -9.64 -8.07
CA HIS A 56 -6.97 -9.18 -7.32
C HIS A 56 -7.46 -10.25 -6.36
N VAL A 57 -7.73 -9.84 -5.13
CA VAL A 57 -8.27 -10.66 -4.04
C VAL A 57 -9.73 -10.24 -3.80
N PRO A 58 -10.68 -11.18 -3.75
CA PRO A 58 -12.09 -10.88 -3.55
C PRO A 58 -12.36 -10.23 -2.19
N LEU A 59 -13.44 -9.47 -2.14
CA LEU A 59 -13.98 -8.88 -0.92
C LEU A 59 -14.99 -9.82 -0.26
N ASP A 60 -15.10 -9.74 1.06
CA ASP A 60 -16.22 -10.32 1.77
C ASP A 60 -17.50 -9.52 1.43
N PRO A 61 -18.58 -10.18 0.95
CA PRO A 61 -19.76 -9.49 0.41
C PRO A 61 -20.61 -8.79 1.49
N ARG A 62 -20.36 -9.04 2.78
CA ARG A 62 -21.09 -8.40 3.88
C ARG A 62 -20.36 -7.18 4.41
N THR A 63 -19.04 -7.29 4.54
CA THR A 63 -18.19 -6.27 5.16
C THR A 63 -17.50 -5.37 4.13
N MET A 64 -17.41 -5.80 2.88
CA MET A 64 -16.64 -5.16 1.80
C MET A 64 -15.14 -4.96 2.12
N GLN A 65 -14.63 -5.69 3.12
CA GLN A 65 -13.22 -5.82 3.42
C GLN A 65 -12.60 -6.94 2.58
N VAL A 66 -11.29 -6.90 2.35
CA VAL A 66 -10.59 -8.02 1.69
C VAL A 66 -10.74 -9.35 2.44
N ASP A 67 -11.00 -10.43 1.72
CA ASP A 67 -10.93 -11.79 2.28
C ASP A 67 -9.46 -12.16 2.57
N ILE A 68 -9.08 -12.09 3.84
CA ILE A 68 -7.73 -12.45 4.33
C ILE A 68 -7.33 -13.89 3.99
N ARG A 69 -8.28 -14.84 3.94
CA ARG A 69 -7.97 -16.22 3.55
C ARG A 69 -7.66 -16.31 2.06
N ALA A 70 -8.39 -15.58 1.23
CA ALA A 70 -8.10 -15.48 -0.20
C ALA A 70 -6.77 -14.77 -0.45
N MET A 71 -6.49 -13.68 0.27
CA MET A 71 -5.20 -12.97 0.18
C MET A 71 -4.05 -13.92 0.51
N ARG A 72 -4.14 -14.68 1.61
CA ARG A 72 -3.13 -15.68 1.98
C ARG A 72 -2.87 -16.69 0.87
N ARG A 73 -3.92 -17.18 0.19
CA ARG A 73 -3.80 -18.14 -0.92
C ARG A 73 -3.17 -17.53 -2.18
N ALA A 74 -3.30 -16.22 -2.37
CA ALA A 74 -2.74 -15.50 -3.51
C ALA A 74 -1.24 -15.18 -3.35
N ILE A 75 -0.69 -15.32 -2.15
CA ILE A 75 0.75 -15.11 -1.90
C ILE A 75 1.54 -16.28 -2.49
N GLY A 76 2.55 -15.96 -3.28
CA GLY A 76 3.45 -16.93 -3.90
C GLY A 76 4.90 -16.43 -3.96
N LYS A 77 5.77 -17.23 -4.56
CA LYS A 77 7.22 -16.93 -4.68
C LYS A 77 7.55 -15.64 -5.44
N ASN A 78 6.61 -15.17 -6.26
CA ASN A 78 6.77 -13.97 -7.08
C ASN A 78 6.15 -12.72 -6.44
N THR A 79 5.48 -12.85 -5.29
CA THR A 79 4.80 -11.73 -4.65
C THR A 79 5.82 -10.69 -4.17
N ALA A 80 5.74 -9.51 -4.77
CA ALA A 80 6.61 -8.39 -4.47
C ALA A 80 6.04 -7.48 -3.38
N MET A 81 4.71 -7.40 -3.26
CA MET A 81 4.04 -6.60 -2.22
C MET A 81 2.60 -7.06 -1.96
N LEU A 82 2.14 -6.82 -0.74
CA LEU A 82 0.72 -6.85 -0.36
C LEU A 82 0.18 -5.43 -0.22
N VAL A 83 -1.11 -5.25 -0.51
CA VAL A 83 -1.80 -3.97 -0.41
C VAL A 83 -3.00 -4.08 0.53
N GLY A 84 -3.21 -3.05 1.35
CA GLY A 84 -4.48 -2.79 2.03
C GLY A 84 -4.82 -1.30 1.99
N SER A 85 -6.09 -0.95 1.95
CA SER A 85 -6.53 0.45 1.89
C SER A 85 -7.10 0.93 3.23
N ALA A 86 -6.79 2.18 3.60
CA ALA A 86 -7.25 2.82 4.82
C ALA A 86 -7.82 4.23 4.55
N PRO A 87 -9.09 4.33 4.09
CA PRO A 87 -9.95 3.27 3.56
C PRO A 87 -9.82 3.10 2.03
N GLN A 88 -10.45 2.06 1.48
CA GLN A 88 -10.66 1.97 0.02
C GLN A 88 -11.64 3.03 -0.48
N PHE A 89 -11.42 3.51 -1.71
CA PHE A 89 -12.22 4.58 -2.32
C PHE A 89 -13.68 4.19 -2.61
N PRO A 90 -13.99 3.01 -3.20
CA PRO A 90 -15.37 2.67 -3.58
C PRO A 90 -16.44 2.73 -2.48
N HIS A 91 -16.17 2.21 -1.28
CA HIS A 91 -17.15 2.09 -0.19
C HIS A 91 -16.68 2.71 1.13
N GLY A 92 -15.48 3.30 1.20
CA GLY A 92 -14.99 3.94 2.41
C GLY A 92 -14.69 2.99 3.58
N ILE A 93 -14.51 1.69 3.32
CA ILE A 93 -14.20 0.68 4.34
C ILE A 93 -12.69 0.57 4.52
N ILE A 94 -12.23 0.48 5.77
CA ILE A 94 -10.83 0.19 6.10
C ILE A 94 -10.61 -1.32 6.01
N ASP A 95 -9.63 -1.75 5.22
CA ASP A 95 -9.21 -3.16 5.19
C ASP A 95 -8.62 -3.57 6.55
N PRO A 96 -8.66 -4.87 6.91
CA PRO A 96 -8.04 -5.38 8.14
C PRO A 96 -6.50 -5.35 8.09
N ILE A 97 -5.90 -4.14 8.17
CA ILE A 97 -4.47 -3.89 7.99
C ILE A 97 -3.60 -4.71 8.95
N GLU A 98 -4.02 -4.89 10.20
CA GLU A 98 -3.31 -5.74 11.17
C GLU A 98 -3.15 -7.19 10.65
N LYS A 99 -4.20 -7.75 10.03
CA LYS A 99 -4.15 -9.11 9.48
C LYS A 99 -3.29 -9.16 8.21
N ILE A 100 -3.34 -8.14 7.36
CA ILE A 100 -2.49 -8.05 6.15
C ILE A 100 -1.01 -7.92 6.57
N SER A 101 -0.73 -7.11 7.59
CA SER A 101 0.59 -6.96 8.20
C SER A 101 1.13 -8.29 8.70
N ALA A 102 0.32 -9.06 9.44
CA ALA A 102 0.70 -10.39 9.90
C ALA A 102 1.02 -11.35 8.73
N LEU A 103 0.24 -11.33 7.64
CA LEU A 103 0.55 -12.09 6.43
C LEU A 103 1.89 -11.68 5.82
N GLY A 104 2.17 -10.37 5.72
CA GLY A 104 3.43 -9.84 5.21
C GLY A 104 4.64 -10.30 6.02
N VAL A 105 4.53 -10.30 7.35
CA VAL A 105 5.58 -10.82 8.25
C VAL A 105 5.83 -12.30 8.01
N VAL A 106 4.77 -13.12 8.02
CA VAL A 106 4.89 -14.58 7.84
C VAL A 106 5.48 -14.94 6.47
N ALA A 107 5.11 -14.19 5.42
CA ALA A 107 5.58 -14.45 4.06
C ALA A 107 6.94 -13.79 3.71
N GLY A 108 7.44 -12.87 4.55
CA GLY A 108 8.60 -12.04 4.18
C GLY A 108 8.32 -11.13 2.97
N VAL A 109 7.08 -10.65 2.85
CA VAL A 109 6.59 -9.78 1.77
C VAL A 109 6.21 -8.42 2.35
N PRO A 110 6.67 -7.30 1.76
CA PRO A 110 6.35 -5.97 2.26
C PRO A 110 4.85 -5.65 2.11
N VAL A 111 4.29 -4.95 3.09
CA VAL A 111 2.91 -4.41 3.01
C VAL A 111 2.95 -2.91 2.76
N HIS A 112 2.18 -2.48 1.75
CA HIS A 112 1.84 -1.08 1.50
C HIS A 112 0.42 -0.79 1.99
N VAL A 113 0.27 0.28 2.78
CA VAL A 113 -1.04 0.79 3.18
C VAL A 113 -1.38 2.01 2.34
N ASP A 114 -2.41 1.89 1.50
CA ASP A 114 -2.96 3.02 0.76
C ASP A 114 -3.88 3.83 1.69
N ALA A 115 -3.29 4.82 2.35
CA ALA A 115 -4.01 5.83 3.13
C ALA A 115 -4.12 7.15 2.36
N CYS A 116 -4.06 7.13 1.01
CA CYS A 116 -4.17 8.34 0.20
C CYS A 116 -5.45 9.10 0.57
N LEU A 117 -6.58 8.40 0.63
CA LEU A 117 -7.86 8.98 1.03
C LEU A 117 -7.89 9.30 2.52
N GLY A 118 -7.63 8.33 3.40
CA GLY A 118 -7.92 8.48 4.83
C GLY A 118 -6.80 9.07 5.68
N GLY A 119 -5.57 9.16 5.20
CA GLY A 119 -4.36 9.37 6.03
C GLY A 119 -4.44 10.57 6.97
N PHE A 120 -4.87 11.73 6.49
CA PHE A 120 -5.02 12.95 7.30
C PHE A 120 -6.36 13.04 8.07
N LEU A 121 -7.16 11.97 8.08
CA LEU A 121 -8.35 11.82 8.90
C LEU A 121 -8.12 10.77 9.97
N ILE A 122 -7.77 9.54 9.56
CA ILE A 122 -7.63 8.36 10.44
C ILE A 122 -6.58 8.54 11.53
N VAL A 123 -5.54 9.35 11.30
CA VAL A 123 -4.50 9.66 12.30
C VAL A 123 -5.00 10.51 13.48
N PHE A 124 -6.15 11.19 13.34
CA PHE A 124 -6.75 12.02 14.38
C PHE A 124 -7.97 11.37 15.05
N MET A 125 -8.44 10.24 14.52
CA MET A 125 -9.72 9.64 14.94
C MET A 125 -9.73 9.21 16.41
N ASP A 126 -8.63 8.68 16.93
CA ASP A 126 -8.50 8.32 18.35
C ASP A 126 -8.65 9.54 19.27
N ALA A 127 -7.92 10.62 18.98
CA ALA A 127 -8.03 11.89 19.70
C ALA A 127 -9.41 12.55 19.54
N ALA A 128 -10.11 12.28 18.44
CA ALA A 128 -11.46 12.75 18.18
C ALA A 128 -12.56 11.89 18.85
N GLY A 129 -12.21 10.84 19.61
CA GLY A 129 -13.17 9.98 20.31
C GLY A 129 -13.75 8.84 19.45
N PHE A 130 -13.16 8.56 18.29
CA PHE A 130 -13.55 7.49 17.37
C PHE A 130 -12.38 6.50 17.17
N PRO A 131 -12.04 5.68 18.17
CA PRO A 131 -10.87 4.82 18.10
C PRO A 131 -10.96 3.83 16.93
N LEU A 132 -9.84 3.67 16.21
CA LEU A 132 -9.70 2.75 15.08
C LEU A 132 -8.64 1.69 15.38
N PRO A 133 -8.75 0.48 14.78
CA PRO A 133 -7.67 -0.49 14.81
C PRO A 133 -6.36 0.09 14.21
N PRO A 134 -5.18 -0.41 14.61
CA PRO A 134 -3.92 0.04 14.03
C PRO A 134 -3.88 -0.16 12.50
N PHE A 135 -3.32 0.82 11.79
CA PHE A 135 -3.23 0.82 10.32
C PHE A 135 -1.88 1.32 9.80
N ASP A 136 -0.93 1.67 10.69
CA ASP A 136 0.30 2.37 10.34
C ASP A 136 1.56 1.57 10.70
N PHE A 137 2.73 2.23 10.74
CA PHE A 137 4.03 1.63 11.03
C PHE A 137 4.17 1.00 12.43
N ARG A 138 3.20 1.15 13.33
CA ARG A 138 3.12 0.33 14.56
C ARG A 138 2.97 -1.16 14.25
N LEU A 139 2.44 -1.49 13.07
CA LEU A 139 2.29 -2.86 12.60
C LEU A 139 3.58 -3.33 11.88
N PRO A 140 4.22 -4.43 12.31
CA PRO A 140 5.57 -4.80 11.87
C PRO A 140 5.70 -5.16 10.37
N GLY A 141 4.64 -5.64 9.73
CA GLY A 141 4.60 -5.91 8.29
C GLY A 141 4.40 -4.67 7.41
N VAL A 142 3.92 -3.55 7.98
CA VAL A 142 3.71 -2.30 7.23
C VAL A 142 5.05 -1.65 6.94
N THR A 143 5.40 -1.59 5.67
CA THR A 143 6.71 -1.10 5.22
C THR A 143 6.62 0.17 4.38
N SER A 144 5.45 0.51 3.87
CA SER A 144 5.17 1.84 3.33
C SER A 144 3.72 2.25 3.49
N ILE A 145 3.49 3.57 3.45
CA ILE A 145 2.17 4.21 3.53
C ILE A 145 2.16 5.35 2.52
N SER A 146 1.09 5.49 1.76
CA SER A 146 0.79 6.70 0.97
C SER A 146 -0.27 7.54 1.67
N ALA A 147 -0.16 8.87 1.64
CA ALA A 147 -1.12 9.78 2.27
C ALA A 147 -1.21 11.11 1.51
N ASP A 148 -2.41 11.52 1.10
CA ASP A 148 -2.57 12.74 0.30
C ASP A 148 -2.73 13.97 1.18
N THR A 149 -1.72 14.81 1.21
CA THR A 149 -1.78 16.16 1.82
C THR A 149 -2.86 17.01 1.14
N HIS A 150 -3.10 16.84 -0.17
CA HIS A 150 -4.10 17.60 -0.92
C HIS A 150 -5.56 17.11 -0.80
N LYS A 151 -5.83 16.17 0.12
CA LYS A 151 -7.17 15.70 0.53
C LYS A 151 -7.49 16.24 1.92
N TYR A 152 -7.69 15.39 2.94
CA TYR A 152 -7.98 15.83 4.31
C TYR A 152 -6.81 16.56 4.99
N GLY A 153 -5.63 16.60 4.38
CA GLY A 153 -4.54 17.48 4.81
C GLY A 153 -4.76 18.95 4.44
N ASN A 154 -5.77 19.25 3.61
CA ASN A 154 -6.15 20.60 3.17
C ASN A 154 -5.04 21.39 2.46
N ALA A 155 -4.00 20.72 1.95
CA ALA A 155 -2.98 21.35 1.12
C ALA A 155 -3.49 21.60 -0.32
N PRO A 156 -2.87 22.51 -1.09
CA PRO A 156 -3.18 22.70 -2.50
C PRO A 156 -3.06 21.41 -3.32
N LYS A 157 -3.80 21.32 -4.43
CA LYS A 157 -3.67 20.21 -5.39
C LYS A 157 -2.23 20.11 -5.90
N GLY A 158 -1.84 18.88 -6.26
CA GLY A 158 -0.46 18.59 -6.67
C GLY A 158 0.48 18.16 -5.53
N SER A 159 -0.03 17.78 -4.35
CA SER A 159 0.80 17.29 -3.23
C SER A 159 0.28 15.99 -2.60
N SER A 160 1.19 15.06 -2.35
CA SER A 160 1.01 13.83 -1.56
C SER A 160 2.36 13.39 -0.97
N VAL A 161 2.35 12.33 -0.16
CA VAL A 161 3.57 11.73 0.38
C VAL A 161 3.55 10.21 0.29
N VAL A 162 4.72 9.63 0.02
CA VAL A 162 5.02 8.22 0.23
C VAL A 162 6.03 8.09 1.36
N LEU A 163 5.69 7.28 2.36
CA LEU A 163 6.51 6.99 3.52
C LEU A 163 7.01 5.55 3.47
N TYR A 164 8.23 5.31 3.94
CA TYR A 164 8.80 3.97 4.10
C TYR A 164 9.33 3.77 5.52
N SER A 165 9.19 2.56 6.04
CA SER A 165 9.70 2.17 7.36
C SER A 165 11.23 2.20 7.44
N SER A 166 11.94 2.08 6.31
CA SER A 166 13.41 2.16 6.26
C SER A 166 13.94 2.90 5.03
N LYS A 167 15.10 3.55 5.17
CA LYS A 167 15.81 4.19 4.05
C LYS A 167 16.20 3.19 2.96
N ARG A 168 16.51 1.95 3.35
CA ARG A 168 16.84 0.85 2.43
C ARG A 168 15.75 0.62 1.39
N ILE A 169 14.49 0.60 1.80
CA ILE A 169 13.36 0.43 0.85
C ILE A 169 13.24 1.67 -0.05
N ARG A 170 13.34 2.87 0.52
CA ARG A 170 13.27 4.12 -0.25
C ARG A 170 14.38 4.22 -1.32
N HIS A 171 15.56 3.64 -1.09
CA HIS A 171 16.62 3.64 -2.10
C HIS A 171 16.21 2.94 -3.40
N PHE A 172 15.36 1.90 -3.34
CA PHE A 172 14.81 1.26 -4.54
C PHE A 172 13.80 2.13 -5.30
N GLN A 173 13.25 3.18 -4.67
CA GLN A 173 12.41 4.15 -5.38
C GLN A 173 13.25 5.02 -6.31
N TYR A 174 14.46 5.38 -5.90
CA TYR A 174 15.28 6.33 -6.65
C TYR A 174 15.60 5.83 -8.05
N PHE A 175 15.73 6.79 -8.95
CA PHE A 175 16.41 6.63 -10.22
C PHE A 175 17.74 7.38 -10.11
N VAL A 176 18.83 6.71 -10.47
CA VAL A 176 20.17 7.29 -10.48
C VAL A 176 20.65 7.24 -11.92
N ALA A 177 20.84 8.40 -12.51
CA ALA A 177 21.48 8.52 -13.81
C ALA A 177 23.02 8.38 -13.63
N PRO A 178 23.73 7.76 -14.59
CA PRO A 178 25.19 7.74 -14.61
C PRO A 178 25.82 9.14 -14.62
#